data_AF-A0A2M8RT91-F1
#
_entry.id   AF-A0A2M8RT91-F1
#
_cell.length_a   1.000
_cell.length_b   1.000
_cell.length_c   1.000
_cell.angle_alpha   90.00
_cell.angle_beta   90.00
_cell.angle_gamma   90.00
#
_symmetry.space_group_name_H-M   'P 1'
#
loop_
_entity.id
_entity.type
_entity.pdbx_description
1 polymer ?
#
loop_
_entity_poly.entity_id
_entity_poly.type
_entity_poly.pdbx_seq_one_letter_code
_entity_poly.pdbx_strand_id
1 'polypeptide(L)'
;MKTDYIVKWSDRANRQLLKKADYIKRNSMSNDIAQKFFDDIVELTQKLSYAAGAYNDGAFHILPIKNGHSVRFIVVGGYAIITEFLPKGTNISR
;
A
#
# COMPACT_ATOMS: atom_id res chain seq x y z
N MET A 1 -21.01 14.12 3.65
CA MET A 1 -21.19 12.69 3.99
C MET A 1 -19.83 12.04 4.04
N LYS A 2 -19.41 11.55 5.21
CA LYS A 2 -18.13 10.88 5.38
C LYS A 2 -18.30 9.43 4.91
N THR A 3 -18.04 9.16 3.63
CA THR A 3 -17.90 7.79 3.16
C THR A 3 -16.52 7.33 3.62
N ASP A 4 -16.46 6.63 4.76
CA ASP A 4 -15.24 5.92 5.16
C ASP A 4 -15.14 4.69 4.25
N TYR A 5 -14.35 4.80 3.18
CA TYR A 5 -14.06 3.69 2.27
C TYR A 5 -13.30 2.60 3.04
N ILE A 6 -13.66 1.33 2.77
CA ILE A 6 -12.94 0.21 3.37
C ILE A 6 -11.68 -0.04 2.54
N VAL A 7 -10.51 0.09 3.17
CA VAL A 7 -9.21 -0.19 2.54
C VAL A 7 -8.98 -1.70 2.56
N LYS A 8 -8.80 -2.29 1.38
CA LYS A 8 -8.50 -3.73 1.21
C LYS A 8 -7.20 -3.93 0.46
N TRP A 9 -6.44 -4.92 0.88
CA TRP A 9 -5.25 -5.36 0.18
C TRP A 9 -5.57 -6.62 -0.63
N SER A 10 -5.16 -6.63 -1.90
CA SER A 10 -5.13 -7.87 -2.67
C SER A 10 -4.08 -8.82 -2.09
N ASP A 11 -4.26 -10.12 -2.27
CA ASP A 11 -3.24 -11.10 -1.85
C ASP A 11 -1.88 -10.83 -2.51
N ARG A 12 -1.90 -10.35 -3.76
CA ARG A 12 -0.68 -9.98 -4.48
C ARG A 12 0.03 -8.81 -3.81
N ALA A 13 -0.68 -7.73 -3.48
CA ALA A 13 -0.11 -6.58 -2.82
C ALA A 13 0.43 -6.95 -1.43
N ASN A 14 -0.31 -7.78 -0.68
CA ASN A 14 0.10 -8.24 0.63
C ASN A 14 1.41 -9.06 0.55
N ARG A 15 1.50 -10.02 -0.39
CA ARG A 15 2.74 -10.78 -0.62
C ARG A 15 3.92 -9.89 -1.02
N GLN A 16 3.70 -8.86 -1.82
CA GLN A 16 4.75 -7.90 -2.20
C GLN A 16 5.26 -7.09 -1.00
N LEU A 17 4.35 -6.63 -0.12
CA LEU A 17 4.72 -5.94 1.11
C LEU A 17 5.52 -6.85 2.05
N LEU A 18 5.02 -8.08 2.29
CA LEU A 18 5.70 -9.08 3.12
C LEU A 18 7.10 -9.41 2.59
N LYS A 19 7.25 -9.61 1.28
CA LYS A 19 8.57 -9.85 0.66
C LYS A 19 9.55 -8.70 0.92
N LYS A 20 9.06 -7.45 0.97
CA LYS A 20 9.90 -6.30 1.29
C LYS A 20 10.24 -6.22 2.78
N ALA A 21 9.28 -6.52 3.67
CA ALA A 21 9.52 -6.61 5.11
C ALA A 21 10.57 -7.68 5.42
N ASP A 22 10.49 -8.85 4.78
CA ASP A 22 11.48 -9.93 4.91
C ASP A 22 12.88 -9.52 4.42
N TYR A 23 12.95 -8.75 3.33
CA TYR A 23 14.22 -8.18 2.86
C TYR A 23 14.82 -7.23 3.91
N ILE A 24 13.99 -6.36 4.51
CA ILE A 24 14.43 -5.44 5.57
C ILE A 24 14.92 -6.23 6.78
N LYS A 25 14.17 -7.24 7.22
CA LYS A 25 14.55 -8.13 8.32
C LYS A 25 15.94 -8.73 8.12
N ARG A 26 16.21 -9.28 6.93
CA ARG A 26 17.51 -9.89 6.62
C ARG A 26 18.64 -8.87 6.63
N ASN A 27 18.40 -7.67 6.12
CA ASN A 27 19.44 -6.63 6.04
C ASN A 27 19.70 -5.92 7.38
N SER A 28 18.66 -5.69 8.18
CA SER A 28 18.79 -5.04 9.49
C SER A 28 19.13 -6.03 10.61
N MET A 29 18.99 -7.33 10.35
CA MET A 29 19.03 -8.40 11.35
C MET A 29 18.05 -8.19 12.52
N SER A 30 16.94 -7.48 12.28
CA SER A 30 15.96 -7.12 13.31
C SER A 30 14.53 -7.38 12.85
N ASN A 31 13.80 -8.19 13.63
CA ASN A 31 12.37 -8.41 13.45
C ASN A 31 11.58 -7.12 13.68
N ASP A 32 11.93 -6.36 14.72
CA ASP A 32 11.20 -5.14 15.12
C ASP A 32 11.23 -4.08 14.03
N ILE A 33 12.38 -3.90 13.37
CA ILE A 33 12.50 -2.96 12.25
C ILE A 33 11.62 -3.38 11.06
N ALA A 34 11.56 -4.67 10.77
CA ALA A 34 10.74 -5.20 9.67
C ALA A 34 9.24 -5.12 9.97
N GLN A 35 8.85 -5.44 11.20
CA GLN A 35 7.47 -5.34 11.67
C GLN A 35 7.02 -3.88 11.67
N LYS A 36 7.83 -2.98 12.23
CA LYS A 36 7.55 -1.54 12.20
C LYS A 36 7.38 -1.02 10.76
N PHE A 37 8.21 -1.49 9.82
CA PHE A 37 8.03 -1.13 8.42
C PHE A 37 6.67 -1.59 7.87
N PHE A 38 6.28 -2.84 8.15
CA PHE A 38 4.99 -3.36 7.72
C PHE A 38 3.83 -2.54 8.30
N ASP A 39 3.85 -2.29 9.61
CA ASP A 39 2.81 -1.54 10.32
C ASP A 39 2.72 -0.10 9.81
N ASP A 40 3.86 0.60 9.67
CA ASP A 40 3.91 1.96 9.12
C ASP A 40 3.26 2.03 7.73
N ILE A 41 3.50 1.04 6.85
CA ILE A 41 2.90 1.03 5.50
C ILE A 41 1.39 0.78 5.57
N VAL A 42 0.95 -0.20 6.36
CA VAL A 42 -0.48 -0.51 6.51
C VAL A 42 -1.23 0.69 7.07
N GLU A 43 -0.70 1.31 8.14
CA GLU A 43 -1.29 2.51 8.75
C GLU A 43 -1.39 3.67 7.75
N LEU A 44 -0.31 3.97 7.02
CA LEU A 44 -0.31 5.07 6.06
C LEU A 44 -1.30 4.85 4.92
N THR A 45 -1.53 3.61 4.49
CA THR A 45 -2.55 3.30 3.48
C THR A 45 -3.98 3.47 3.98
N GLN A 46 -4.22 3.47 5.31
CA GLN A 46 -5.55 3.75 5.85
C GLN A 46 -6.04 5.16 5.54
N LYS A 47 -5.14 6.08 5.12
CA LYS A 47 -5.54 7.40 4.61
C LYS A 47 -6.48 7.34 3.40
N LEU A 48 -6.45 6.24 2.65
CA LEU A 48 -7.40 6.01 1.55
C LEU A 48 -8.84 5.93 2.04
N SER A 49 -9.09 5.55 3.30
CA SER A 49 -10.46 5.47 3.83
C SER A 49 -11.23 6.78 3.69
N TYR A 50 -10.57 7.93 3.87
CA TYR A 50 -11.21 9.24 3.72
C TYR A 50 -10.91 9.92 2.39
N ALA A 51 -9.81 9.55 1.71
CA ALA A 51 -9.39 10.20 0.46
C ALA A 51 -9.91 9.51 -0.81
N ALA A 52 -10.30 8.23 -0.74
CA ALA A 52 -10.68 7.43 -1.92
C ALA A 52 -11.86 8.00 -2.71
N GLY A 53 -12.72 8.82 -2.09
CA GLY A 53 -13.83 9.47 -2.79
C GLY A 53 -13.38 10.35 -3.97
N ALA A 54 -12.19 10.94 -3.89
CA ALA A 54 -11.62 11.75 -4.97
C ALA A 54 -11.14 10.92 -6.18
N TYR A 55 -11.04 9.60 -6.02
CA TYR A 55 -10.49 8.66 -7.01
C TYR A 55 -11.53 7.65 -7.50
N ASN A 56 -12.83 7.93 -7.28
CA ASN A 56 -13.92 7.08 -7.72
C ASN A 56 -14.29 7.33 -9.20
N ASP A 57 -13.31 7.15 -10.08
CA ASP A 57 -13.41 7.34 -11.53
C ASP A 57 -13.25 6.03 -12.31
N GLY A 58 -13.13 4.90 -11.61
CA GLY A 58 -12.93 3.57 -12.19
C GLY A 58 -11.52 3.32 -12.73
N ALA A 59 -10.56 4.22 -12.50
CA ALA A 59 -9.17 4.07 -12.93
C ALA A 59 -8.24 3.59 -11.81
N PHE A 60 -7.06 3.10 -12.20
CA PHE A 60 -5.99 2.80 -11.25
C PHE A 60 -5.20 4.06 -10.91
N HIS A 61 -4.98 4.25 -9.62
CA HIS A 61 -4.23 5.38 -9.07
C HIS A 61 -3.02 4.91 -8.27
N ILE A 62 -2.05 5.80 -8.10
CA ILE A 62 -0.87 5.55 -7.29
C ILE A 62 -0.90 6.48 -6.09
N LEU A 63 -0.82 5.91 -4.90
CA LEU A 63 -0.61 6.65 -3.66
C LEU A 63 0.87 6.52 -3.25
N PRO A 64 1.66 7.60 -3.29
CA PRO A 64 2.96 7.64 -2.64
C PRO A 64 2.80 7.47 -1.13
N ILE A 65 3.60 6.58 -0.53
CA ILE A 65 3.58 6.30 0.91
C ILE A 65 4.77 6.98 1.58
N LYS A 66 5.84 6.25 1.86
CA LYS A 66 7.02 6.71 2.60
C LYS A 66 8.27 6.11 1.99
N ASN A 67 9.40 6.81 2.10
CA ASN A 67 10.71 6.32 1.66
C ASN A 67 10.73 5.81 0.20
N GLY A 68 9.98 6.46 -0.70
CA GLY A 68 9.89 6.09 -2.12
C GLY A 68 9.07 4.83 -2.42
N HIS A 69 8.36 4.28 -1.43
CA HIS A 69 7.36 3.23 -1.62
C HIS A 69 6.02 3.85 -2.04
N SER A 70 5.28 3.14 -2.88
CA SER A 70 3.94 3.53 -3.30
C SER A 70 3.01 2.31 -3.31
N VAL A 71 1.71 2.54 -3.39
CA VAL A 71 0.71 1.51 -3.68
C VAL A 71 -0.09 1.90 -4.91
N ARG A 72 -0.43 0.91 -5.74
CA ARG A 72 -1.43 1.04 -6.80
C ARG A 72 -2.79 0.61 -6.23
N PHE A 73 -3.83 1.38 -6.47
CA PHE A 73 -5.18 1.09 -5.97
C PHE A 73 -6.26 1.47 -6.98
N ILE A 74 -7.46 0.95 -6.78
CA ILE A 74 -8.70 1.30 -7.50
C ILE A 74 -9.84 1.47 -6.50
N VAL A 75 -10.79 2.34 -6.81
CA VAL A 75 -11.97 2.57 -5.97
C VAL A 75 -13.19 1.92 -6.62
N VAL A 76 -13.85 1.01 -5.89
CA VAL A 76 -15.04 0.28 -6.38
C VAL A 76 -16.01 0.06 -5.23
N GLY A 77 -17.26 0.48 -5.38
CA GLY A 77 -18.35 0.10 -4.48
C GLY A 77 -18.10 0.39 -2.99
N GLY A 78 -17.49 1.53 -2.67
CA GLY A 78 -17.15 1.89 -1.28
C GLY A 78 -15.85 1.27 -0.75
N TYR A 79 -15.09 0.57 -1.59
CA TYR A 79 -13.79 0.01 -1.27
C TYR A 79 -12.66 0.76 -1.96
N ALA A 80 -11.56 0.97 -1.26
CA ALA A 80 -10.27 1.31 -1.85
C ALA A 80 -9.40 0.04 -1.88
N ILE A 81 -9.29 -0.57 -3.05
CA ILE A 81 -8.62 -1.86 -3.22
C ILE A 81 -7.18 -1.61 -3.68
N ILE A 82 -6.22 -1.88 -2.82
CA ILE A 82 -4.80 -1.87 -3.12
C ILE A 82 -4.45 -3.13 -3.91
N THR A 83 -4.07 -2.96 -5.16
CA THR A 83 -3.81 -4.06 -6.09
C THR A 83 -2.33 -4.43 -6.17
N GLU A 84 -1.43 -3.47 -5.95
CA GLU A 84 0.02 -3.71 -5.95
C GLU A 84 0.73 -2.83 -4.91
N PHE A 85 1.73 -3.40 -4.23
CA PHE A 85 2.74 -2.66 -3.48
C PHE A 85 3.96 -2.44 -4.39
N LEU A 86 4.40 -1.19 -4.50
CA LEU A 86 5.48 -0.76 -5.38
C LEU A 86 6.68 -0.34 -4.52
N PRO A 87 7.66 -1.24 -4.29
CA PRO A 87 8.79 -0.89 -3.48
C PRO A 87 9.69 0.16 -4.14
N LYS A 88 10.32 1.02 -3.33
CA LYS A 88 11.40 1.91 -3.81
C LYS A 88 12.45 1.10 -4.57
N GLY A 89 12.83 1.58 -5.75
CA GLY A 89 13.87 0.97 -6.59
C GLY A 89 13.38 -0.19 -7.48
N THR A 90 12.09 -0.47 -7.52
CA THR A 90 11.53 -1.36 -8.55
C THR A 90 11.37 -0.54 -9.81
N ASN A 91 12.24 -0.74 -10.80
CA ASN A 91 12.04 -0.21 -12.15
C ASN A 91 10.69 -0.75 -12.66
N ILE A 92 9.67 0.11 -12.66
CA ILE A 92 8.45 -0.15 -13.41
C ILE A 92 8.83 0.20 -14.86
N SER A 93 9.43 -0.76 -15.57
CA SER A 93 9.57 -0.66 -17.02
C SER A 93 8.16 -0.48 -17.58
N ARG A 94 7.92 0.67 -18.22
CA ARG A 94 6.70 0.93 -18.98
C ARG A 94 6.61 0.01 -20.18
#